data_AF-A0A1F7MXX6-F1
#
_entry.id   AF-A0A1F7MXX6-F1
#
_cell.length_a   1.000
_cell.length_b   1.000
_cell.length_c   1.000
_cell.angle_alpha   90.00
_cell.angle_beta   90.00
_cell.angle_gamma   90.00
#
_symmetry.space_group_name_H-M   'P 1'
#
loop_
_entity.id
_entity.type
_entity.pdbx_description
1 polymer ?
#
loop_
_entity_poly.entity_id
_entity_poly.type
_entity_poly.pdbx_seq_one_letter_code
_entity_poly.pdbx_strand_id
1 'polypeptide(L)'
;MKTLKEMLAEARRVVPEEGPADLERRLKSGDKVVVIDVRDPDEYRDGHIEAATNISRGFLEFRIGTAVSDPATPIVLYCQTGLRSVLAAKALRELGYATVINLQGGYQKWVQSGLPVVREVPMTPDQIQRYSRHFLLSQVGDKGQRRLLRSKVLLIGAGGLGSPSALYLAAVGVGTLGLMDGDVVDLTNLQRQVLHTTADVGKPKVESGARTIKALNPDTNVIPLPMRITVDNVMDVIKDYDLVVDGSDNFETRYLVNDACYLAGKTNVHGSIFQFEGMATVFAPNEGPCYRCLYPTPPPPGLVPS
;
A
#
# COMPACT_ATOMS: atom_id res chain seq x y z
N MET A 1 10.75 -47.88 -2.06
CA MET A 1 10.74 -46.40 -2.09
C MET A 1 9.34 -45.96 -2.51
N LYS A 2 8.69 -45.04 -1.79
CA LYS A 2 7.38 -44.51 -2.20
C LYS A 2 7.53 -43.71 -3.49
N THR A 3 6.57 -43.82 -4.39
CA THR A 3 6.49 -43.01 -5.61
C THR A 3 6.02 -41.59 -5.27
N LEU A 4 6.32 -40.61 -6.13
CA LEU A 4 5.84 -39.23 -5.96
C LEU A 4 4.30 -39.17 -5.87
N LYS A 5 3.60 -40.00 -6.66
CA LYS A 5 2.13 -40.08 -6.64
C LYS A 5 1.59 -40.54 -5.28
N GLU A 6 2.22 -41.55 -4.69
CA GLU A 6 1.86 -42.05 -3.35
C GLU A 6 2.14 -41.00 -2.27
N MET A 7 3.31 -40.33 -2.33
CA MET A 7 3.67 -39.26 -1.39
C MET A 7 2.67 -38.10 -1.43
N LEU A 8 2.26 -37.67 -2.63
CA LEU A 8 1.26 -36.62 -2.82
C LEU A 8 -0.12 -37.04 -2.31
N ALA A 9 -0.53 -38.28 -2.58
CA ALA A 9 -1.81 -38.81 -2.10
C ALA A 9 -1.84 -38.90 -0.56
N GLU A 10 -0.75 -39.32 0.06
CA GLU A 10 -0.61 -39.34 1.51
C GLU A 10 -0.65 -37.92 2.10
N ALA A 11 0.09 -36.98 1.52
CA ALA A 11 0.12 -35.60 1.98
C ALA A 11 -1.28 -34.95 1.91
N ARG A 12 -2.02 -35.15 0.82
CA ARG A 12 -3.40 -34.61 0.66
C ARG A 12 -4.42 -35.18 1.64
N ARG A 13 -4.16 -36.34 2.26
CA ARG A 13 -5.06 -36.89 3.29
C ARG A 13 -4.92 -36.17 4.64
N VAL A 14 -3.75 -35.60 4.90
CA VAL A 14 -3.42 -35.01 6.22
C VAL A 14 -3.29 -33.49 6.18
N VAL A 15 -3.03 -32.93 5.00
CA VAL A 15 -2.93 -31.48 4.78
C VAL A 15 -4.28 -30.96 4.26
N PRO A 16 -4.99 -30.10 5.02
CA PRO A 16 -6.18 -29.42 4.51
C PRO A 16 -5.83 -28.52 3.32
N GLU A 17 -6.77 -28.36 2.40
CA GLU A 17 -6.66 -27.41 1.28
C GLU A 17 -7.70 -26.30 1.41
N GLU A 18 -7.35 -25.10 0.95
CA GLU A 18 -8.29 -24.00 0.77
C GLU A 18 -8.16 -23.38 -0.62
N GLY A 19 -9.24 -22.80 -1.14
CA GLY A 19 -9.25 -22.15 -2.44
C GLY A 19 -8.70 -20.72 -2.39
N PRO A 20 -8.34 -20.14 -3.55
CA PRO A 20 -7.87 -18.75 -3.61
C PRO A 20 -8.87 -17.73 -3.03
N ALA A 21 -10.17 -17.90 -3.31
CA ALA A 21 -11.20 -17.02 -2.77
C ALA A 21 -11.35 -17.12 -1.24
N ASP A 22 -11.04 -18.27 -0.64
CA ASP A 22 -11.11 -18.45 0.81
C ASP A 22 -9.96 -17.72 1.49
N LEU A 23 -8.74 -17.86 0.95
CA LEU A 23 -7.57 -17.13 1.41
C LEU A 23 -7.75 -15.62 1.26
N GLU A 24 -8.25 -15.15 0.12
CA GLU A 24 -8.52 -13.72 -0.12
C GLU A 24 -9.50 -13.15 0.94
N ARG A 25 -10.59 -13.87 1.25
CA ARG A 25 -11.53 -13.44 2.30
C ARG A 25 -10.86 -13.39 3.67
N ARG A 26 -10.04 -14.38 4.00
CA ARG A 26 -9.31 -14.45 5.27
C ARG A 26 -8.31 -13.29 5.41
N LEU A 27 -7.61 -12.94 4.33
CA LEU A 27 -6.70 -11.79 4.30
C LEU A 27 -7.45 -10.47 4.50
N LYS A 28 -8.66 -10.35 3.93
CA LYS A 28 -9.50 -9.15 4.09
C LYS A 28 -10.16 -9.02 5.46
N SER A 29 -10.50 -10.12 6.12
CA SER A 29 -11.10 -10.08 7.46
C SER A 29 -10.11 -9.73 8.57
N GLY A 30 -8.81 -9.74 8.27
CA GLY A 30 -7.75 -9.51 9.25
C GLY A 30 -7.48 -10.72 10.16
N ASP A 31 -7.93 -11.92 9.76
CA ASP A 31 -7.65 -13.15 10.48
C ASP A 31 -6.13 -13.37 10.56
N LYS A 32 -5.64 -13.81 11.73
CA LYS A 32 -4.21 -14.09 11.93
C LYS A 32 -3.79 -15.33 11.12
N VAL A 33 -3.25 -15.11 9.92
CA VAL A 33 -2.71 -16.15 9.05
C VAL A 33 -1.39 -15.71 8.44
N VAL A 34 -0.42 -16.61 8.37
CA VAL A 34 0.86 -16.37 7.68
C VAL A 34 0.87 -17.10 6.35
N VAL A 35 1.12 -16.37 5.27
CA VAL A 35 1.21 -16.93 3.92
C VAL A 35 2.67 -17.16 3.57
N ILE A 36 3.03 -18.38 3.18
CA ILE A 36 4.40 -18.75 2.82
C ILE A 36 4.45 -19.20 1.35
N ASP A 37 5.29 -18.53 0.57
CA ASP A 37 5.63 -18.96 -0.78
C ASP A 37 6.88 -19.83 -0.75
N VAL A 38 6.76 -21.10 -1.13
CA VAL A 38 7.89 -22.05 -1.17
C VAL A 38 8.60 -22.14 -2.53
N ARG A 39 8.25 -21.26 -3.47
CA ARG A 39 8.94 -21.12 -4.75
C ARG A 39 10.34 -20.51 -4.59
N ASP A 40 11.14 -20.61 -5.65
CA ASP A 40 12.45 -19.99 -5.67
C ASP A 40 12.34 -18.45 -5.72
N PRO A 41 13.36 -17.69 -5.27
CA PRO A 41 13.27 -16.24 -5.15
C PRO A 41 12.96 -15.55 -6.48
N ASP A 42 13.39 -16.11 -7.61
CA ASP A 42 13.13 -15.58 -8.95
C ASP A 42 11.64 -15.67 -9.30
N GLU A 43 11.01 -16.82 -9.04
CA GLU A 43 9.57 -17.01 -9.23
C GLU A 43 8.75 -16.05 -8.36
N TYR A 44 9.21 -15.77 -7.13
CA TYR A 44 8.56 -14.83 -6.21
C TYR A 44 8.67 -13.38 -6.70
N ARG A 45 9.85 -12.99 -7.21
CA ARG A 45 10.09 -11.65 -7.76
C ARG A 45 9.21 -11.35 -8.95
N ASP A 46 9.02 -12.33 -9.84
CA ASP A 46 8.21 -12.20 -11.06
C ASP A 46 6.70 -12.12 -10.79
N GLY A 47 6.27 -12.47 -9.58
CA GLY A 47 4.90 -12.28 -9.12
C GLY A 47 4.57 -13.15 -7.92
N HIS A 48 3.98 -12.55 -6.87
CA HIS A 48 3.57 -13.26 -5.65
C HIS A 48 2.31 -12.63 -5.03
N ILE A 49 1.74 -13.32 -4.05
CA ILE A 49 0.64 -12.81 -3.21
C ILE A 49 1.23 -11.82 -2.21
N GLU A 50 0.72 -10.58 -2.11
CA GLU A 50 1.34 -9.51 -1.30
C GLU A 50 1.53 -9.88 0.18
N ALA A 51 0.61 -10.66 0.75
CA ALA A 51 0.71 -11.12 2.14
C ALA A 51 1.85 -12.15 2.36
N ALA A 52 2.37 -12.77 1.30
CA ALA A 52 3.32 -13.87 1.40
C ALA A 52 4.72 -13.45 1.87
N THR A 53 5.40 -14.38 2.52
CA THR A 53 6.84 -14.36 2.77
C THR A 53 7.49 -15.49 1.98
N ASN A 54 8.55 -15.20 1.21
CA ASN A 54 9.25 -16.22 0.46
C ASN A 54 10.21 -17.03 1.35
N ILE A 55 10.00 -18.34 1.40
CA ILE A 55 10.95 -19.29 1.99
C ILE A 55 11.02 -20.49 1.05
N SER A 56 12.02 -20.50 0.17
CA SER A 56 12.19 -21.58 -0.83
C SER A 56 12.17 -22.95 -0.18
N ARG A 57 11.56 -23.92 -0.85
CA ARG A 57 11.28 -25.26 -0.30
C ARG A 57 12.47 -25.89 0.44
N GLY A 58 13.69 -25.78 -0.09
CA GLY A 58 14.89 -26.39 0.48
C GLY A 58 15.35 -25.81 1.81
N PHE A 59 14.89 -24.61 2.18
CA PHE A 59 15.24 -23.94 3.44
C PHE A 59 14.08 -23.87 4.43
N LEU A 60 12.90 -24.41 4.08
CA LEU A 60 11.68 -24.21 4.83
C LEU A 60 11.80 -24.65 6.29
N GLU A 61 12.24 -25.87 6.52
CA GLU A 61 12.38 -26.47 7.85
C GLU A 61 13.36 -25.69 8.74
N PHE A 62 14.36 -25.05 8.14
CA PHE A 62 15.39 -24.28 8.85
C PHE A 62 14.98 -22.83 9.12
N ARG A 63 14.09 -22.26 8.30
CA ARG A 63 13.76 -20.83 8.32
C ARG A 63 12.35 -20.52 8.78
N ILE A 64 11.44 -21.49 8.82
CA ILE A 64 10.04 -21.24 9.15
C ILE A 64 9.86 -20.52 10.49
N GLY A 65 10.69 -20.82 11.49
CA GLY A 65 10.66 -20.16 12.81
C GLY A 65 10.95 -18.64 12.78
N THR A 66 11.57 -18.13 11.71
CA THR A 66 11.78 -16.69 11.51
C THR A 66 10.51 -15.97 11.05
N ALA A 67 9.62 -16.67 10.35
CA ALA A 67 8.36 -16.13 9.87
C ALA A 67 7.19 -16.49 10.79
N VAL A 68 7.24 -17.65 11.44
CA VAL A 68 6.21 -18.18 12.34
C VAL A 68 6.87 -18.76 13.58
N SER A 69 6.98 -17.95 14.63
CA SER A 69 7.58 -18.37 15.91
C SER A 69 6.62 -19.17 16.79
N ASP A 70 5.31 -18.95 16.64
CA ASP A 70 4.25 -19.66 17.36
C ASP A 70 3.65 -20.78 16.50
N PRO A 71 3.87 -22.07 16.84
CA PRO A 71 3.37 -23.21 16.07
C PRO A 71 1.84 -23.31 15.97
N ALA A 72 1.09 -22.59 16.82
CA ALA A 72 -0.37 -22.52 16.74
C ALA A 72 -0.86 -21.54 15.67
N THR A 73 0.00 -20.64 15.17
CA THR A 73 -0.36 -19.67 14.15
C THR A 73 -0.68 -20.38 12.82
N PRO A 74 -1.88 -20.15 12.23
CA PRO A 74 -2.24 -20.73 10.95
C PRO A 74 -1.28 -20.34 9.82
N ILE A 75 -0.84 -21.33 9.04
CA ILE A 75 0.06 -21.14 7.90
C ILE A 75 -0.63 -21.62 6.63
N VAL A 76 -0.62 -20.78 5.60
CA VAL A 76 -1.06 -21.15 4.25
C VAL A 76 0.17 -21.21 3.35
N LEU A 77 0.46 -22.38 2.79
CA LEU A 77 1.59 -22.59 1.90
C LEU A 77 1.12 -22.68 0.46
N TYR A 78 1.88 -22.06 -0.44
CA TYR A 78 1.68 -22.26 -1.85
C TYR A 78 3.01 -22.39 -2.59
N CYS A 79 2.93 -23.04 -3.75
CA CYS A 79 3.96 -22.99 -4.77
C CYS A 79 3.31 -22.66 -6.11
N GLN A 80 3.97 -22.95 -7.23
CA GLN A 80 3.40 -22.67 -8.55
C GLN A 80 2.04 -23.37 -8.81
N THR A 81 1.92 -24.66 -8.46
CA THR A 81 0.76 -25.50 -8.81
C THR A 81 0.10 -26.21 -7.62
N GLY A 82 0.66 -26.07 -6.41
CA GLY A 82 0.20 -26.78 -5.21
C GLY A 82 0.92 -28.11 -4.90
N LEU A 83 1.75 -28.63 -5.82
CA LEU A 83 2.41 -29.93 -5.65
C LEU A 83 3.62 -29.87 -4.69
N ARG A 84 4.49 -28.86 -4.83
CA ARG A 84 5.62 -28.65 -3.89
C ARG A 84 5.11 -28.28 -2.49
N SER A 85 4.08 -27.44 -2.42
CA SER A 85 3.58 -26.90 -1.16
C SER A 85 2.81 -27.93 -0.34
N VAL A 86 2.09 -28.89 -0.94
CA VAL A 86 1.43 -29.94 -0.15
C VAL A 86 2.43 -30.85 0.58
N LEU A 87 3.55 -31.17 -0.06
CA LEU A 87 4.64 -31.94 0.57
C LEU A 87 5.34 -31.11 1.65
N ALA A 88 5.56 -29.82 1.39
CA ALA A 88 6.12 -28.88 2.35
C ALA A 88 5.23 -28.72 3.60
N ALA A 89 3.91 -28.62 3.38
CA ALA A 89 2.92 -28.50 4.43
C ALA A 89 2.89 -29.75 5.32
N LYS A 90 3.01 -30.95 4.74
CA LYS A 90 3.13 -32.19 5.51
C LYS A 90 4.36 -32.16 6.42
N ALA A 91 5.52 -31.75 5.89
CA ALA A 91 6.75 -31.65 6.67
C ALA A 91 6.63 -30.65 7.84
N LEU A 92 5.98 -29.50 7.63
CA LEU A 92 5.73 -28.55 8.73
C LEU A 92 4.80 -29.11 9.80
N ARG A 93 3.77 -29.89 9.42
CA ARG A 93 2.92 -30.56 10.42
C ARG A 93 3.71 -31.60 11.22
N GLU A 94 4.61 -32.33 10.57
CA GLU A 94 5.53 -33.28 11.23
C GLU A 94 6.51 -32.57 12.19
N LEU A 95 6.86 -31.32 11.90
CA LEU A 95 7.65 -30.44 12.80
C LEU A 95 6.84 -29.84 13.96
N GLY A 96 5.51 -30.03 14.01
CA GLY A 96 4.66 -29.60 15.11
C GLY A 96 3.85 -28.33 14.87
N TYR A 97 3.82 -27.78 13.65
CA TYR A 97 2.89 -26.70 13.31
C TYR A 97 1.47 -27.23 13.21
N ALA A 98 0.55 -26.68 14.02
CA ALA A 98 -0.78 -27.25 14.23
C ALA A 98 -1.69 -27.10 13.00
N THR A 99 -1.69 -25.90 12.42
CA THR A 99 -2.59 -25.51 11.34
C THR A 99 -1.78 -25.11 10.11
N VAL A 100 -1.56 -26.09 9.23
CA VAL A 100 -0.85 -25.89 7.97
C VAL A 100 -1.77 -26.29 6.83
N ILE A 101 -2.06 -25.33 5.94
CA ILE A 101 -3.04 -25.43 4.86
C ILE A 101 -2.29 -25.27 3.53
N ASN A 102 -2.64 -26.08 2.53
CA ASN A 102 -2.14 -25.94 1.17
C ASN A 102 -3.10 -25.08 0.34
N LEU A 103 -2.59 -24.06 -0.34
CA LEU A 103 -3.38 -23.30 -1.31
C LEU A 103 -3.63 -24.15 -2.55
N GLN A 104 -4.90 -24.50 -2.78
CA GLN A 104 -5.29 -25.37 -3.87
C GLN A 104 -4.94 -24.73 -5.22
N GLY A 105 -4.21 -25.47 -6.06
CA GLY A 105 -3.76 -25.02 -7.38
C GLY A 105 -2.65 -23.96 -7.35
N GLY A 106 -2.18 -23.57 -6.17
CA GLY A 106 -1.06 -22.66 -5.97
C GLY A 106 -1.24 -21.28 -6.61
N TYR A 107 -0.10 -20.64 -6.92
CA TYR A 107 -0.04 -19.32 -7.55
C TYR A 107 -0.77 -19.26 -8.89
N GLN A 108 -0.72 -20.32 -9.70
CA GLN A 108 -1.42 -20.35 -10.99
C GLN A 108 -2.92 -20.19 -10.83
N LYS A 109 -3.55 -20.93 -9.90
CA LYS A 109 -4.99 -20.82 -9.67
C LYS A 109 -5.36 -19.47 -9.06
N TRP A 110 -4.50 -18.90 -8.21
CA TRP A 110 -4.66 -17.54 -7.69
C TRP A 110 -4.77 -16.51 -8.83
N VAL A 111 -3.80 -16.51 -9.76
CA VAL A 111 -3.80 -15.63 -10.93
C VAL A 111 -5.00 -15.89 -11.86
N GLN A 112 -5.32 -17.15 -12.13
CA GLN A 112 -6.48 -17.52 -12.96
C GLN A 112 -7.81 -17.07 -12.35
N SER A 113 -7.87 -16.90 -11.02
CA SER A 113 -9.04 -16.38 -10.31
C SER A 113 -9.15 -14.86 -10.36
N GLY A 114 -8.24 -14.16 -11.05
CA GLY A 114 -8.23 -12.70 -11.16
C GLY A 114 -7.83 -11.98 -9.87
N LEU A 115 -7.20 -12.70 -8.93
CA LEU A 115 -6.81 -12.15 -7.63
C LEU A 115 -5.50 -11.35 -7.73
N PRO A 116 -5.29 -10.34 -6.84
CA PRO A 116 -4.19 -9.40 -6.96
C PRO A 116 -2.83 -10.08 -6.77
N VAL A 117 -1.85 -9.66 -7.56
CA VAL A 117 -0.45 -10.08 -7.43
C VAL A 117 0.46 -8.87 -7.43
N VAL A 118 1.58 -8.99 -6.75
CA VAL A 118 2.62 -7.97 -6.69
C VAL A 118 3.90 -8.51 -7.32
N ARG A 119 4.66 -7.63 -7.97
CA ARG A 119 5.98 -7.92 -8.52
C ARG A 119 7.01 -7.10 -7.77
N GLU A 120 8.16 -7.69 -7.47
CA GLU A 120 9.23 -6.96 -6.81
C GLU A 120 10.16 -6.30 -7.82
N VAL A 121 10.38 -5.01 -7.64
CA VAL A 121 11.46 -4.29 -8.32
C VAL A 121 12.69 -4.30 -7.41
N PRO A 122 13.87 -4.71 -7.88
CA PRO A 122 15.10 -4.63 -7.10
C PRO A 122 15.40 -3.19 -6.70
N MET A 123 15.74 -2.96 -5.43
CA MET A 123 16.24 -1.66 -4.99
C MET A 123 17.67 -1.46 -5.49
N THR A 124 18.01 -0.25 -5.88
CA THR A 124 19.40 0.13 -6.21
C THR A 124 20.24 0.20 -4.92
N PRO A 125 21.59 0.14 -5.02
CA PRO A 125 22.47 0.35 -3.86
C PRO A 125 22.19 1.67 -3.13
N ASP A 126 21.94 2.75 -3.87
CA ASP A 126 21.65 4.08 -3.31
C ASP A 126 20.32 4.08 -2.53
N GLN A 127 19.29 3.38 -3.04
CA GLN A 127 18.02 3.19 -2.32
C GLN A 127 18.21 2.36 -1.05
N ILE A 128 18.99 1.28 -1.10
CA ILE A 128 19.32 0.46 0.08
C ILE A 128 20.00 1.32 1.14
N GLN A 129 20.95 2.17 0.75
CA GLN A 129 21.63 3.08 1.67
C GLN A 129 20.66 4.12 2.26
N ARG A 130 19.85 4.77 1.41
CA ARG A 130 18.88 5.80 1.79
C ARG A 130 17.86 5.29 2.81
N TYR A 131 17.30 4.10 2.58
CA TYR A 131 16.23 3.53 3.42
C TYR A 131 16.73 2.54 4.48
N SER A 132 18.04 2.44 4.69
CA SER A 132 18.66 1.51 5.65
C SER A 132 18.04 1.56 7.06
N ARG A 133 17.62 2.74 7.51
CA ARG A 133 16.96 2.92 8.83
C ARG A 133 15.57 2.28 8.90
N HIS A 134 14.86 2.12 7.78
CA HIS A 134 13.54 1.50 7.73
C HIS A 134 13.63 -0.02 7.83
N PHE A 135 14.73 -0.64 7.39
CA PHE A 135 14.93 -2.09 7.49
C PHE A 135 14.99 -2.58 8.93
N LEU A 136 15.32 -1.70 9.87
CA LEU A 136 15.35 -1.97 11.30
C LEU A 136 13.98 -1.89 11.96
N LEU A 137 12.99 -1.29 11.30
CA LEU A 137 11.62 -1.16 11.80
C LEU A 137 10.85 -2.43 11.44
N SER A 138 10.47 -3.23 12.43
CA SER A 138 9.85 -4.54 12.21
C SER A 138 8.52 -4.45 11.43
N GLN A 139 7.75 -3.37 11.58
CA GLN A 139 6.51 -3.14 10.84
C GLN A 139 6.71 -2.60 9.42
N VAL A 140 7.93 -2.16 9.06
CA VAL A 140 8.27 -1.71 7.71
C VAL A 140 9.19 -2.74 7.06
N GLY A 141 10.45 -2.83 7.49
CA GLY A 141 11.42 -3.79 6.94
C GLY A 141 11.65 -3.61 5.44
N ASP A 142 12.31 -4.59 4.82
CA ASP A 142 12.51 -4.62 3.36
C ASP A 142 11.17 -4.67 2.60
N LYS A 143 10.22 -5.51 3.06
CA LYS A 143 8.91 -5.69 2.42
C LYS A 143 8.08 -4.40 2.40
N GLY A 144 8.00 -3.70 3.53
CA GLY A 144 7.29 -2.43 3.64
C GLY A 144 7.94 -1.33 2.83
N GLN A 145 9.28 -1.28 2.79
CA GLN A 145 9.97 -0.30 1.94
C GLN A 145 9.71 -0.52 0.45
N ARG A 146 9.74 -1.78 -0.01
CA ARG A 146 9.37 -2.11 -1.40
C ARG A 146 7.92 -1.74 -1.71
N ARG A 147 7.01 -1.91 -0.74
CA ARG A 147 5.62 -1.47 -0.85
C ARG A 147 5.52 0.05 -1.02
N LEU A 148 6.27 0.84 -0.24
CA LEU A 148 6.33 2.30 -0.41
C LEU A 148 6.83 2.68 -1.81
N LEU A 149 7.93 2.05 -2.26
CA LEU A 149 8.53 2.33 -3.57
C LEU A 149 7.64 2.03 -4.77
N ARG A 150 6.67 1.11 -4.63
CA ARG A 150 5.66 0.85 -5.68
C ARG A 150 4.38 1.66 -5.51
N SER A 151 4.16 2.28 -4.36
CA SER A 151 2.92 3.00 -4.05
C SER A 151 2.83 4.32 -4.83
N LYS A 152 1.60 4.68 -5.19
CA LYS A 152 1.25 5.95 -5.83
C LYS A 152 0.30 6.72 -4.94
N VAL A 153 0.67 7.93 -4.54
CA VAL A 153 -0.15 8.80 -3.69
C VAL A 153 -0.52 10.06 -4.43
N LEU A 154 -1.80 10.39 -4.48
CA LEU A 154 -2.28 11.69 -4.94
C LEU A 154 -2.37 12.64 -3.76
N LEU A 155 -1.72 13.79 -3.86
CA LEU A 155 -1.78 14.85 -2.86
C LEU A 155 -2.55 16.03 -3.44
N ILE A 156 -3.75 16.27 -2.90
CA ILE A 156 -4.65 17.33 -3.33
C ILE A 156 -4.40 18.56 -2.45
N GLY A 157 -3.86 19.61 -3.07
CA GLY A 157 -3.37 20.82 -2.43
C GLY A 157 -1.89 20.71 -2.07
N ALA A 158 -1.07 21.63 -2.58
CA ALA A 158 0.34 21.80 -2.22
C ALA A 158 0.54 22.86 -1.12
N GLY A 159 -0.54 23.26 -0.44
CA GLY A 159 -0.57 24.30 0.59
C GLY A 159 -0.02 23.87 1.96
N GLY A 160 -0.57 24.43 3.04
CA GLY A 160 -0.02 24.25 4.40
C GLY A 160 -0.08 22.81 4.92
N LEU A 161 -1.09 22.03 4.52
CA LEU A 161 -1.22 20.61 4.86
C LEU A 161 -0.47 19.71 3.87
N GLY A 162 -0.55 20.05 2.59
CA GLY A 162 0.09 19.29 1.52
C GLY A 162 1.61 19.37 1.54
N SER A 163 2.15 20.54 1.85
CA SER A 163 3.60 20.80 1.91
C SER A 163 4.36 19.81 2.79
N PRO A 164 4.09 19.71 4.11
CA PRO A 164 4.80 18.76 4.97
C PRO A 164 4.53 17.31 4.57
N SER A 165 3.29 16.99 4.20
CA SER A 165 2.91 15.65 3.74
C SER A 165 3.74 15.20 2.54
N ALA A 166 3.90 16.05 1.52
CA ALA A 166 4.68 15.77 0.33
C ALA A 166 6.17 15.53 0.64
N LEU A 167 6.76 16.34 1.53
CA LEU A 167 8.15 16.18 1.95
C LEU A 167 8.38 14.83 2.63
N TYR A 168 7.53 14.44 3.58
CA TYR A 168 7.68 13.17 4.28
C TYR A 168 7.38 11.97 3.39
N LEU A 169 6.33 12.01 2.56
CA LEU A 169 6.03 10.93 1.62
C LEU A 169 7.18 10.70 0.63
N ALA A 170 7.79 11.77 0.13
CA ALA A 170 8.98 11.67 -0.70
C ALA A 170 10.17 11.12 0.09
N ALA A 171 10.43 11.63 1.29
CA ALA A 171 11.55 11.20 2.13
C ALA A 171 11.50 9.70 2.46
N VAL A 172 10.30 9.16 2.74
CA VAL A 172 10.13 7.74 3.05
C VAL A 172 10.14 6.83 1.82
N GLY A 173 10.21 7.41 0.62
CA GLY A 173 10.35 6.67 -0.63
C GLY A 173 9.04 6.18 -1.20
N VAL A 174 7.95 6.96 -1.08
CA VAL A 174 6.78 6.73 -1.93
C VAL A 174 7.20 6.83 -3.40
N GLY A 175 6.85 5.82 -4.18
CA GLY A 175 7.30 5.65 -5.56
C GLY A 175 6.84 6.77 -6.48
N THR A 176 5.54 7.09 -6.44
CA THR A 176 4.95 8.16 -7.24
C THR A 176 4.12 9.11 -6.38
N LEU A 177 4.36 10.41 -6.53
CA LEU A 177 3.56 11.47 -5.94
C LEU A 177 2.89 12.30 -7.03
N GLY A 178 1.57 12.24 -7.11
CA GLY A 178 0.77 13.20 -7.87
C GLY A 178 0.59 14.46 -7.02
N LEU A 179 1.11 15.60 -7.47
CA LEU A 179 1.00 16.86 -6.75
C LEU A 179 0.01 17.75 -7.48
N MET A 180 -1.20 17.92 -6.92
CA MET A 180 -2.28 18.68 -7.53
C MET A 180 -2.51 20.00 -6.82
N ASP A 181 -2.35 21.11 -7.54
CA ASP A 181 -2.67 22.45 -7.05
C ASP A 181 -2.86 23.39 -8.25
N GLY A 182 -3.87 24.26 -8.19
CA GLY A 182 -4.17 25.22 -9.26
C GLY A 182 -3.52 26.60 -9.06
N ASP A 183 -2.84 26.81 -7.94
CA ASP A 183 -2.32 28.13 -7.56
C ASP A 183 -0.83 28.29 -7.83
N VAL A 184 -0.38 29.53 -7.69
CA VAL A 184 1.03 29.93 -7.67
C VAL A 184 1.53 30.14 -6.24
N VAL A 185 2.85 30.10 -6.05
CA VAL A 185 3.49 30.40 -4.77
C VAL A 185 3.31 31.87 -4.45
N ASP A 186 2.82 32.16 -3.23
CA ASP A 186 2.62 33.52 -2.73
C ASP A 186 3.47 33.77 -1.48
N LEU A 187 4.05 34.97 -1.36
CA LEU A 187 4.91 35.35 -0.24
C LEU A 187 4.19 35.21 1.11
N THR A 188 2.91 35.57 1.19
CA THR A 188 2.10 35.51 2.43
C THR A 188 1.87 34.08 2.91
N ASN A 189 2.07 33.10 2.02
CA ASN A 189 1.81 31.70 2.27
C ASN A 189 3.05 30.95 2.77
N LEU A 190 4.26 31.51 2.59
CA LEU A 190 5.53 30.86 2.94
C LEU A 190 5.71 30.58 4.44
N GLN A 191 4.98 31.28 5.32
CA GLN A 191 5.03 31.03 6.77
C GLN A 191 4.55 29.61 7.17
N ARG A 192 3.80 28.93 6.30
CA ARG A 192 3.28 27.56 6.53
C ARG A 192 3.48 26.59 5.37
N GLN A 193 3.76 27.08 4.16
CA GLN A 193 3.94 26.23 2.97
C GLN A 193 5.42 25.90 2.76
N VAL A 194 5.95 25.06 3.63
CA VAL A 194 7.39 24.70 3.72
C VAL A 194 7.95 23.95 2.50
N LEU A 195 7.09 23.54 1.57
CA LEU A 195 7.49 22.93 0.30
C LEU A 195 8.05 23.97 -0.69
N HIS A 196 7.75 25.24 -0.48
CA HIS A 196 8.08 26.35 -1.37
C HIS A 196 9.12 27.28 -0.75
N THR A 197 9.79 28.05 -1.60
CA THR A 197 10.82 29.02 -1.18
C THR A 197 10.53 30.40 -1.76
N THR A 198 11.16 31.45 -1.20
CA THR A 198 11.05 32.82 -1.70
C THR A 198 11.46 32.94 -3.18
N ALA A 199 12.39 32.11 -3.65
CA ALA A 199 12.85 32.10 -5.05
C ALA A 199 11.78 31.59 -6.04
N ASP A 200 10.68 31.03 -5.54
CA ASP A 200 9.59 30.47 -6.33
C ASP A 200 8.31 31.29 -6.31
N VAL A 201 8.27 32.43 -5.61
CA VAL A 201 7.11 33.34 -5.63
C VAL A 201 6.70 33.66 -7.07
N GLY A 202 5.40 33.52 -7.37
CA GLY A 202 4.80 33.70 -8.69
C GLY A 202 4.85 32.48 -9.61
N LYS A 203 5.58 31.40 -9.26
CA LYS A 203 5.61 30.15 -10.05
C LYS A 203 4.48 29.20 -9.61
N PRO A 204 4.02 28.29 -10.48
CA PRO A 204 3.06 27.25 -10.09
C PRO A 204 3.54 26.44 -8.88
N LYS A 205 2.67 26.26 -7.87
CA LYS A 205 3.02 25.51 -6.65
C LYS A 205 3.49 24.09 -6.97
N VAL A 206 2.83 23.42 -7.92
CA VAL A 206 3.17 22.05 -8.31
C VAL A 206 4.58 21.92 -8.88
N GLU A 207 5.08 22.95 -9.59
CA GLU A 207 6.44 22.95 -10.12
C GLU A 207 7.49 23.25 -9.05
N SER A 208 7.21 24.21 -8.17
CA SER A 208 8.06 24.49 -7.00
C SER A 208 8.19 23.25 -6.13
N GLY A 209 7.06 22.61 -5.81
CA GLY A 209 7.04 21.40 -5.00
C GLY A 209 7.73 20.22 -5.67
N ALA A 210 7.55 20.03 -6.98
CA ALA A 210 8.27 18.98 -7.71
C ALA A 210 9.79 19.16 -7.65
N ARG A 211 10.30 20.40 -7.80
CA ARG A 211 11.73 20.69 -7.64
C ARG A 211 12.22 20.37 -6.23
N THR A 212 11.52 20.81 -5.20
CA THR A 212 11.89 20.54 -3.80
C THR A 212 11.90 19.05 -3.50
N ILE A 213 10.87 18.31 -3.93
CA ILE A 213 10.78 16.85 -3.75
C ILE A 213 11.94 16.15 -4.47
N LYS A 214 12.24 16.52 -5.71
CA LYS A 214 13.35 15.91 -6.47
C LYS A 214 14.72 16.22 -5.88
N ALA A 215 14.89 17.41 -5.29
CA ALA A 215 16.12 17.75 -4.56
C ALA A 215 16.27 16.91 -3.28
N LEU A 216 15.17 16.60 -2.59
CA LEU A 216 15.15 15.76 -1.40
C LEU A 216 15.36 14.27 -1.71
N ASN A 217 14.61 13.77 -2.69
CA ASN A 217 14.65 12.37 -3.12
C ASN A 217 14.46 12.26 -4.65
N PRO A 218 15.54 12.08 -5.43
CA PRO A 218 15.46 12.01 -6.89
C PRO A 218 14.71 10.77 -7.39
N ASP A 219 14.62 9.71 -6.57
CA ASP A 219 13.96 8.44 -6.91
C ASP A 219 12.43 8.55 -6.96
N THR A 220 11.84 9.50 -6.23
CA THR A 220 10.38 9.70 -6.21
C THR A 220 9.93 10.26 -7.54
N ASN A 221 9.06 9.55 -8.27
CA ASN A 221 8.43 10.05 -9.49
C ASN A 221 7.38 11.11 -9.13
N VAL A 222 7.57 12.37 -9.50
CA VAL A 222 6.62 13.45 -9.21
C VAL A 222 5.85 13.81 -10.45
N ILE A 223 4.52 13.76 -10.37
CA ILE A 223 3.60 14.14 -11.43
C ILE A 223 2.94 15.46 -11.04
N PRO A 224 3.40 16.61 -11.58
CA PRO A 224 2.75 17.89 -11.32
C PRO A 224 1.41 17.97 -12.08
N LEU A 225 0.36 18.36 -11.37
CA LEU A 225 -0.99 18.52 -11.90
C LEU A 225 -1.45 19.96 -11.64
N PRO A 226 -1.12 20.93 -12.53
CA PRO A 226 -1.40 22.36 -12.34
C PRO A 226 -2.87 22.69 -12.61
N MET A 227 -3.77 22.01 -11.91
CA MET A 227 -5.22 22.11 -12.08
C MET A 227 -5.94 21.89 -10.75
N ARG A 228 -7.19 22.34 -10.67
CA ARG A 228 -8.08 22.04 -9.55
C ARG A 228 -8.81 20.72 -9.80
N ILE A 229 -9.09 19.99 -8.73
CA ILE A 229 -9.96 18.82 -8.80
C ILE A 229 -11.41 19.28 -9.00
N THR A 230 -12.14 18.66 -9.92
CA THR A 230 -13.52 19.01 -10.28
C THR A 230 -14.34 17.74 -10.48
N VAL A 231 -15.66 17.89 -10.52
CA VAL A 231 -16.58 16.78 -10.84
C VAL A 231 -16.25 16.09 -12.16
N ASP A 232 -15.72 16.84 -13.13
CA ASP A 232 -15.40 16.33 -14.47
C ASP A 232 -14.11 15.51 -14.51
N ASN A 233 -13.16 15.76 -13.60
CA ASN A 233 -11.83 15.13 -13.64
C ASN A 233 -11.55 14.16 -12.48
N VAL A 234 -12.32 14.23 -11.39
CA VAL A 234 -11.93 13.55 -10.14
C VAL A 234 -11.77 12.04 -10.31
N MET A 235 -12.72 11.38 -10.96
CA MET A 235 -12.69 9.91 -11.14
C MET A 235 -11.54 9.47 -12.03
N ASP A 236 -11.25 10.25 -13.07
CA ASP A 236 -10.15 9.96 -13.98
C ASP A 236 -8.78 10.17 -13.33
N VAL A 237 -8.67 11.12 -12.42
CA VAL A 237 -7.42 11.37 -11.69
C VAL A 237 -7.21 10.31 -10.61
N ILE A 238 -8.18 10.08 -9.71
CA ILE A 238 -7.94 9.25 -8.51
C ILE A 238 -7.73 7.77 -8.83
N LYS A 239 -8.25 7.27 -9.97
CA LYS A 239 -8.18 5.84 -10.33
C LYS A 239 -6.74 5.32 -10.40
N ASP A 240 -5.80 6.20 -10.79
CA ASP A 240 -4.39 5.88 -11.03
C ASP A 240 -3.52 5.89 -9.75
N TYR A 241 -4.10 6.22 -8.60
CA TYR A 241 -3.41 6.30 -7.31
C TYR A 241 -3.96 5.29 -6.31
N ASP A 242 -3.11 4.80 -5.42
CA ASP A 242 -3.47 3.82 -4.40
C ASP A 242 -4.15 4.49 -3.19
N LEU A 243 -3.75 5.72 -2.89
CA LEU A 243 -4.21 6.50 -1.74
C LEU A 243 -4.28 7.99 -2.10
N VAL A 244 -5.25 8.69 -1.52
CA VAL A 244 -5.41 10.14 -1.64
C VAL A 244 -5.11 10.80 -0.30
N VAL A 245 -4.30 11.86 -0.33
CA VAL A 245 -4.10 12.79 0.79
C VAL A 245 -4.82 14.09 0.45
N ASP A 246 -5.88 14.38 1.19
CA ASP A 246 -6.70 15.57 1.01
C ASP A 246 -6.23 16.67 1.97
N GLY A 247 -5.48 17.62 1.42
CA GLY A 247 -5.06 18.86 2.08
C GLY A 247 -5.85 20.07 1.62
N SER A 248 -7.06 19.88 1.07
CA SER A 248 -7.87 20.96 0.53
C SER A 248 -8.44 21.88 1.63
N ASP A 249 -8.47 23.17 1.31
CA ASP A 249 -8.85 24.25 2.23
C ASP A 249 -10.33 24.65 2.12
N ASN A 250 -11.06 24.13 1.13
CA ASN A 250 -12.47 24.46 0.89
C ASN A 250 -13.40 23.25 0.99
N PHE A 251 -14.64 23.48 1.40
CA PHE A 251 -15.62 22.42 1.64
C PHE A 251 -16.00 21.67 0.36
N GLU A 252 -16.22 22.37 -0.75
CA GLU A 252 -16.63 21.75 -2.02
C GLU A 252 -15.67 20.62 -2.42
N THR A 253 -14.36 20.90 -2.36
CA THR A 253 -13.32 19.91 -2.66
C THR A 253 -13.37 18.73 -1.69
N ARG A 254 -13.51 18.97 -0.38
CA ARG A 254 -13.55 17.90 0.64
C ARG A 254 -14.68 16.90 0.39
N TYR A 255 -15.88 17.39 0.09
CA TYR A 255 -17.02 16.54 -0.22
C TYR A 255 -16.81 15.78 -1.54
N LEU A 256 -16.35 16.47 -2.59
CA LEU A 256 -16.06 15.86 -3.88
C LEU A 256 -15.03 14.72 -3.78
N VAL A 257 -13.91 14.98 -3.12
CA VAL A 257 -12.82 14.01 -2.95
C VAL A 257 -13.28 12.83 -2.10
N ASN A 258 -14.02 13.08 -1.01
CA ASN A 258 -14.61 12.00 -0.22
C ASN A 258 -15.50 11.08 -1.06
N ASP A 259 -16.44 11.67 -1.81
CA ASP A 259 -17.43 10.89 -2.56
C ASP A 259 -16.75 10.07 -3.66
N ALA A 260 -15.80 10.68 -4.37
CA ALA A 260 -15.03 10.00 -5.41
C ALA A 260 -14.18 8.87 -4.82
N CYS A 261 -13.47 9.11 -3.71
CA CYS A 261 -12.70 8.07 -3.01
C CYS A 261 -13.58 6.92 -2.53
N TYR A 262 -14.75 7.21 -1.96
CA TYR A 262 -15.70 6.20 -1.51
C TYR A 262 -16.18 5.32 -2.67
N LEU A 263 -16.61 5.94 -3.78
CA LEU A 263 -17.08 5.23 -4.97
C LEU A 263 -15.97 4.43 -5.67
N ALA A 264 -14.74 4.93 -5.66
CA ALA A 264 -13.58 4.27 -6.24
C ALA A 264 -12.92 3.23 -5.31
N GLY A 265 -13.40 3.07 -4.07
CA GLY A 265 -12.77 2.19 -3.07
C GLY A 265 -11.36 2.64 -2.68
N LYS A 266 -11.06 3.94 -2.72
CA LYS A 266 -9.76 4.52 -2.38
C LYS A 266 -9.78 5.09 -0.97
N THR A 267 -8.69 4.87 -0.23
CA THR A 267 -8.50 5.48 1.08
C THR A 267 -8.21 6.97 0.93
N ASN A 268 -8.94 7.80 1.68
CA ASN A 268 -8.74 9.24 1.77
C ASN A 268 -8.18 9.61 3.17
N VAL A 269 -6.94 10.08 3.20
CA VAL A 269 -6.31 10.64 4.41
C VAL A 269 -6.59 12.15 4.41
N HIS A 270 -7.50 12.57 5.28
CA HIS A 270 -8.02 13.93 5.30
C HIS A 270 -7.40 14.75 6.43
N GLY A 271 -6.98 15.97 6.11
CA GLY A 271 -6.57 16.98 7.07
C GLY A 271 -7.37 18.28 6.91
N SER A 272 -7.63 18.97 8.00
CA SER A 272 -8.17 20.34 7.98
C SER A 272 -7.65 21.15 9.16
N ILE A 273 -7.61 22.47 8.99
CA ILE A 273 -7.19 23.43 10.01
C ILE A 273 -8.21 24.56 10.05
N PHE A 274 -8.57 25.02 11.24
CA PHE A 274 -9.34 26.23 11.47
C PHE A 274 -8.74 26.99 12.65
N GLN A 275 -8.16 28.16 12.37
CA GLN A 275 -7.46 28.98 13.38
C GLN A 275 -6.40 28.17 14.14
N PHE A 276 -6.65 27.86 15.42
CA PHE A 276 -5.74 27.14 16.32
C PHE A 276 -6.08 25.65 16.43
N GLU A 277 -7.09 25.18 15.72
CA GLU A 277 -7.55 23.80 15.74
C GLU A 277 -7.18 23.08 14.45
N GLY A 278 -6.80 21.81 14.58
CA GLY A 278 -6.49 20.94 13.46
C GLY A 278 -7.18 19.59 13.64
N MET A 279 -7.59 18.99 12.53
CA MET A 279 -8.17 17.67 12.48
C MET A 279 -7.43 16.85 11.42
N ALA A 280 -7.15 15.59 11.74
CA ALA A 280 -6.67 14.59 10.79
C ALA A 280 -7.43 13.27 11.01
N THR A 281 -7.85 12.63 9.92
CA THR A 281 -8.56 11.34 9.98
C THR A 281 -8.35 10.54 8.70
N VAL A 282 -8.69 9.25 8.74
CA VAL A 282 -8.62 8.34 7.60
C VAL A 282 -10.03 7.84 7.29
N PHE A 283 -10.49 8.10 6.06
CA PHE A 283 -11.71 7.53 5.51
C PHE A 283 -11.34 6.38 4.58
N ALA A 284 -11.50 5.15 5.06
CA ALA A 284 -11.21 3.93 4.34
C ALA A 284 -12.52 3.21 3.97
N PRO A 285 -12.91 3.15 2.68
CA PRO A 285 -14.13 2.47 2.26
C PRO A 285 -14.12 1.00 2.71
N ASN A 286 -15.25 0.52 3.24
CA ASN A 286 -15.46 -0.81 3.83
C ASN A 286 -14.76 -1.10 5.17
N GLU A 287 -13.97 -0.16 5.70
CA GLU A 287 -13.30 -0.29 7.01
C GLU A 287 -13.79 0.74 8.04
N GLY A 288 -14.61 1.72 7.64
CA GLY A 288 -15.13 2.74 8.53
C GLY A 288 -16.15 3.70 7.89
N PRO A 289 -16.57 4.76 8.61
CA PRO A 289 -17.45 5.79 8.06
C PRO A 289 -16.74 6.60 6.96
N CYS A 290 -17.51 7.21 6.06
CA CYS A 290 -17.01 8.25 5.15
C CYS A 290 -17.23 9.65 5.74
N TYR A 291 -16.69 10.69 5.09
CA TYR A 291 -16.88 12.08 5.52
C TYR A 291 -18.37 12.44 5.65
N ARG A 292 -19.20 12.00 4.69
CA ARG A 292 -20.66 12.23 4.73
C ARG A 292 -21.38 11.50 5.86
N CYS A 293 -20.81 10.42 6.40
CA CYS A 293 -21.38 9.78 7.60
C CYS A 293 -21.25 10.68 8.83
N LEU A 294 -20.22 11.54 8.88
CA LEU A 294 -20.01 12.50 9.96
C LEU A 294 -20.68 13.84 9.67
N TYR A 295 -20.62 14.29 8.42
CA TYR A 295 -21.14 15.58 7.95
C TYR A 295 -22.02 15.35 6.72
N PRO A 296 -23.32 15.06 6.88
CA PRO A 296 -24.16 14.59 5.77
C PRO A 296 -24.31 15.59 4.62
N THR A 297 -24.40 16.89 4.95
CA THR A 297 -24.71 17.96 3.99
C THR A 297 -23.63 19.02 3.99
N PRO A 298 -23.15 19.45 2.81
CA PRO A 298 -22.22 20.57 2.72
C PRO A 298 -22.83 21.84 3.29
N PRO A 299 -22.02 22.73 3.91
CA PRO A 299 -22.50 24.03 4.35
C PRO A 299 -22.97 24.84 3.13
N PRO A 300 -23.98 25.72 3.29
CA PRO A 300 -24.41 26.58 2.19
C PRO A 300 -23.27 27.48 1.70
N PRO A 301 -23.26 27.85 0.40
CA PRO A 301 -22.25 28.76 -0.13
C PRO A 301 -22.17 30.07 0.66
N GLY A 302 -20.95 30.50 1.01
CA GLY A 302 -20.69 31.78 1.70
C GLY A 302 -20.82 31.78 3.22
N LEU A 303 -21.18 30.66 3.86
CA LEU A 303 -21.31 30.57 5.32
C LEU A 303 -19.98 30.32 6.05
N VAL A 304 -18.89 30.07 5.34
CA VAL A 304 -17.59 29.74 5.92
C VAL A 304 -16.50 30.56 5.23
N PRO A 305 -15.56 31.18 5.98
CA PRO A 305 -14.46 31.94 5.39
C PRO A 305 -13.56 31.03 4.53
N SER A 306 -13.12 31.56 3.38
CA SER A 306 -12.09 30.97 2.52
C SER A 306 -10.69 31.26 3.04
#